data_AF-L0J6E4-F1
#
_entry.id   AF-L0J6E4-F1
#
_cell.length_a   1.000
_cell.length_b   1.000
_cell.length_c   1.000
_cell.angle_alpha   90.00
_cell.angle_beta   90.00
_cell.angle_gamma   90.00
#
_symmetry.space_group_name_H-M   'P 1'
#
loop_
_entity.id
_entity.type
_entity.pdbx_description
1 polymer ?
#
loop_
_entity_poly.entity_id
_entity_poly.type
_entity_poly.pdbx_seq_one_letter_code
_entity_poly.pdbx_strand_id
1 'polypeptide(L)'
;MSFRDENDLSAPTLLWLHTLPAKVVAGGFVAATLASLPNYGADNSSLPGLVMAVVIVAGGIATLMATRTDPMPGRTAALAAATVPVGALITGLALPGHVANPNQTNALGAGVALCAFLCVRGRVKMAWVAQVAAAAIMTAWGQWTGQGPWTGFLVGLPNLAVLAMATAFAGIMRPAARDVREVRASEAAAHADIVASLERDAERQRQQDTLQEHAWPSLERLASDVPLTDEEAENIVLLGEQLRDSIRSPFFDVPELRVAARAARARGVDVDLFDDHGLDGHPDRAAAFRALAAQWLSHAVDGEITVRVPPPGRSGLASIVAVDADGEGRILRMSADGSVSIT
;
A
#
# COMPACT_ATOMS: atom_id res chain seq x y z
N MET A 1 10.66 -8.08 16.90
CA MET A 1 10.87 -7.95 15.44
C MET A 1 9.96 -6.81 14.99
N SER A 2 10.52 -5.61 14.90
CA SER A 2 9.76 -4.37 14.71
C SER A 2 9.46 -4.19 13.22
N PHE A 3 8.19 -4.30 12.83
CA PHE A 3 7.73 -3.88 11.51
C PHE A 3 7.95 -2.38 11.39
N ARG A 4 8.90 -2.01 10.54
CA ARG A 4 9.31 -0.63 10.29
C ARG A 4 8.56 -0.15 9.05
N ASP A 5 7.81 0.93 9.23
CA ASP A 5 7.15 1.77 8.23
C ASP A 5 7.63 1.57 6.78
N GLU A 6 6.82 0.87 5.97
CA GLU A 6 6.95 0.81 4.50
C GLU A 6 6.12 1.90 3.78
N ASN A 7 5.55 2.85 4.53
CA ASN A 7 4.61 3.83 3.97
C ASN A 7 5.20 5.21 3.61
N ASP A 8 6.54 5.35 3.62
CA ASP A 8 7.19 6.61 3.21
C ASP A 8 7.80 6.50 1.80
N LEU A 9 6.97 6.09 0.83
CA LEU A 9 7.28 6.25 -0.59
C LEU A 9 7.11 7.72 -0.99
N SER A 10 8.05 8.52 -0.51
CA SER A 10 8.21 9.91 -0.90
C SER A 10 8.25 10.03 -2.45
N ALA A 11 7.63 11.10 -2.96
CA ALA A 11 7.57 11.50 -4.37
C ALA A 11 8.87 11.36 -5.22
N PRO A 12 10.11 11.41 -4.67
CA PRO A 12 11.32 11.31 -5.49
C PRO A 12 11.60 9.94 -6.11
N THR A 13 11.06 8.85 -5.54
CA THR A 13 11.36 7.47 -5.98
C THR A 13 10.65 7.11 -7.30
N LEU A 14 9.50 7.74 -7.56
CA LEU A 14 8.60 7.38 -8.66
C LEU A 14 8.81 8.19 -9.96
N LEU A 15 9.43 9.37 -9.90
CA LEU A 15 9.67 10.24 -11.06
C LEU A 15 11.01 9.98 -11.78
N TRP A 16 11.65 8.84 -11.51
CA TRP A 16 12.91 8.39 -12.11
C TRP A 16 14.08 9.40 -12.11
N LEU A 17 14.01 10.54 -11.42
CA LEU A 17 15.10 11.53 -11.36
C LEU A 17 16.27 11.12 -10.45
N HIS A 18 16.11 10.08 -9.64
CA HIS A 18 17.19 9.43 -8.89
C HIS A 18 17.82 8.24 -9.60
N THR A 19 17.21 7.80 -10.70
CA THR A 19 17.64 6.60 -11.39
C THR A 19 18.98 6.85 -12.07
N LEU A 20 19.80 5.81 -12.12
CA LEU A 20 21.06 5.79 -12.86
C LEU A 20 20.94 6.50 -14.22
N PRO A 21 19.91 6.27 -15.06
CA PRO A 21 19.77 6.97 -16.34
C PRO A 21 19.70 8.50 -16.24
N ALA A 22 18.94 9.08 -15.31
CA ALA A 22 18.87 10.56 -15.18
C ALA A 22 20.22 11.16 -14.74
N LYS A 23 20.94 10.47 -13.85
CA LYS A 23 22.28 10.86 -13.41
C LYS A 23 23.34 10.66 -14.49
N VAL A 24 23.20 9.60 -15.31
CA VAL A 24 24.07 9.32 -16.46
C VAL A 24 23.85 10.35 -17.56
N VAL A 25 22.61 10.77 -17.82
CA VAL A 25 22.31 11.84 -18.79
C VAL A 25 22.88 13.17 -18.31
N ALA A 26 22.62 13.56 -17.05
CA ALA A 26 23.13 14.82 -16.50
C ALA A 26 24.68 14.82 -16.39
N GLY A 27 25.26 13.72 -15.91
CA GLY A 27 26.71 13.53 -15.81
C GLY A 27 27.38 13.47 -17.18
N GLY A 28 26.78 12.77 -18.13
CA GLY A 28 27.23 12.70 -19.53
C GLY A 28 27.15 14.06 -20.21
N PHE A 29 26.14 14.87 -19.91
CA PHE A 29 26.02 16.24 -20.41
C PHE A 29 27.09 17.17 -19.83
N VAL A 30 27.37 17.09 -18.52
CA VAL A 30 28.49 17.82 -17.90
C VAL A 30 29.82 17.37 -18.50
N ALA A 31 30.02 16.06 -18.67
CA ALA A 31 31.22 15.49 -19.29
C ALA A 31 31.38 15.95 -20.75
N ALA A 32 30.31 15.97 -21.54
CA ALA A 32 30.32 16.47 -22.91
C ALA A 32 30.65 17.98 -22.97
N THR A 33 30.13 18.76 -22.01
CA THR A 33 30.43 20.19 -21.92
C THR A 33 31.91 20.40 -21.59
N LEU A 34 32.48 19.63 -20.65
CA LEU A 34 33.91 19.68 -20.33
C LEU A 34 34.80 19.16 -21.47
N ALA A 35 34.36 18.12 -22.18
CA ALA A 35 35.08 17.54 -23.32
C ALA A 35 35.14 18.49 -24.53
N SER A 36 34.28 19.51 -24.59
CA SER A 36 34.29 20.52 -25.64
C SER A 36 35.38 21.59 -25.47
N LEU A 37 35.97 21.73 -24.27
CA LEU A 37 36.95 22.77 -23.93
C LEU A 37 38.18 22.82 -24.88
N PRO A 38 38.77 21.68 -25.31
CA PRO A 38 39.89 21.70 -26.26
C PRO A 38 39.51 22.23 -27.65
N ASN A 39 38.22 22.18 -28.00
CA ASN A 39 37.69 22.57 -29.30
C ASN A 39 37.21 24.03 -29.34
N TYR A 40 37.53 24.84 -28.33
CA TYR A 40 37.09 26.25 -28.29
C TYR A 40 37.84 27.12 -29.29
N GLY A 41 38.97 26.63 -29.83
CA GLY A 41 39.66 27.20 -30.97
C GLY A 41 39.95 28.70 -30.83
N ALA A 42 40.22 29.14 -29.60
CA ALA A 42 40.29 30.55 -29.26
C ALA A 42 41.71 30.95 -28.90
N ASP A 43 42.04 32.23 -29.17
CA ASP A 43 43.21 32.89 -28.60
C ASP A 43 43.31 32.54 -27.10
N ASN A 44 44.52 32.19 -26.66
CA ASN A 44 44.81 31.69 -25.31
C ASN A 44 44.29 32.63 -24.18
N SER A 45 44.03 33.90 -24.51
CA SER A 45 43.48 34.92 -23.61
C SER A 45 42.00 34.72 -23.22
N SER A 46 41.19 34.08 -24.06
CA SER A 46 39.74 33.91 -23.84
C SER A 46 39.38 32.57 -23.18
N LEU A 47 40.27 31.58 -23.26
CA LEU A 47 40.06 30.24 -22.70
C LEU A 47 39.72 30.23 -21.20
N PRO A 48 40.39 30.99 -20.31
CA PRO A 48 40.08 30.96 -18.88
C PRO A 48 38.65 31.41 -18.58
N GLY A 49 38.16 32.44 -19.28
CA GLY A 49 36.80 32.95 -19.11
C GLY A 49 35.76 31.94 -19.58
N LEU A 50 35.97 31.33 -20.76
CA LEU A 50 35.04 30.32 -21.29
C LEU A 50 34.98 29.06 -20.40
N VAL A 51 36.13 28.63 -19.86
CA VAL A 51 36.17 27.53 -18.87
C VAL A 51 35.39 27.91 -17.61
N MET A 52 35.56 29.13 -17.10
CA MET A 52 34.85 29.60 -15.91
C MET A 52 33.33 29.63 -16.12
N ALA A 53 32.86 30.08 -17.29
CA ALA A 53 31.44 30.08 -17.64
C ALA A 53 30.85 28.66 -17.61
N VAL A 54 31.56 27.67 -18.17
CA VAL A 54 31.15 26.26 -18.14
C VAL A 54 31.10 25.71 -16.72
N VAL A 55 32.12 25.99 -15.90
CA VAL A 55 32.19 25.49 -14.51
C VAL A 55 31.05 26.04 -13.66
N ILE A 56 30.69 27.31 -13.82
CA ILE A 56 29.57 27.91 -13.09
C ILE A 56 28.24 27.26 -13.46
N VAL A 57 27.98 27.04 -14.76
CA VAL A 57 26.76 26.39 -15.22
C VAL A 57 26.72 24.92 -14.76
N ALA A 58 27.86 24.22 -14.82
CA ALA A 58 28.00 22.86 -14.32
C ALA A 58 27.74 22.77 -12.79
N GLY A 59 28.15 23.78 -12.02
CA GLY A 59 27.81 23.91 -10.60
C GLY A 59 26.30 24.03 -10.36
N GLY A 60 25.58 24.74 -11.24
CA GLY A 60 24.11 24.81 -11.22
C GLY A 60 23.46 23.44 -11.48
N ILE A 61 23.98 22.69 -12.45
CA ILE A 61 23.55 21.31 -12.74
C ILE A 61 23.86 20.39 -11.56
N ALA A 62 25.04 20.47 -10.96
CA ALA A 62 25.41 19.69 -9.79
C ALA A 62 24.51 20.01 -8.58
N THR A 63 24.17 21.28 -8.37
CA THR A 63 23.23 21.72 -7.32
C THR A 63 21.83 21.12 -7.54
N LEU A 64 21.39 21.06 -8.81
CA LEU A 64 20.15 20.39 -9.19
C LEU A 64 20.22 18.89 -8.90
N MET A 65 21.33 18.22 -9.21
CA MET A 65 21.50 16.79 -8.90
C MET A 65 21.58 16.50 -7.39
N ALA A 66 22.17 17.40 -6.61
CA ALA A 66 22.32 17.24 -5.16
C ALA A 66 21.02 17.45 -4.37
N THR A 67 20.09 18.23 -4.90
CA THR A 67 18.79 18.49 -4.25
C THR A 67 17.82 17.34 -4.47
N ARG A 68 17.45 16.66 -3.37
CA ARG A 68 16.55 15.49 -3.32
C ARG A 68 15.08 15.82 -3.04
N THR A 69 14.77 17.06 -2.66
CA THR A 69 13.41 17.49 -2.30
C THR A 69 12.58 17.82 -3.54
N ASP A 70 11.39 17.23 -3.65
CA ASP A 70 10.38 17.54 -4.66
C ASP A 70 9.11 18.08 -3.95
N PRO A 71 8.65 19.31 -4.24
CA PRO A 71 9.21 20.28 -5.18
C PRO A 71 10.52 20.92 -4.69
N MET A 72 11.46 21.14 -5.62
CA MET A 72 12.76 21.76 -5.34
C MET A 72 12.57 23.11 -4.61
N PRO A 73 13.26 23.37 -3.48
CA PRO A 73 13.12 24.60 -2.72
C PRO A 73 13.34 25.83 -3.61
N GLY A 74 12.50 26.86 -3.48
CA GLY A 74 12.56 28.03 -4.36
C GLY A 74 13.92 28.74 -4.35
N ARG A 75 14.61 28.76 -3.20
CA ARG A 75 15.95 29.35 -3.04
C ARG A 75 17.02 28.59 -3.81
N THR A 76 17.04 27.26 -3.72
CA THR A 76 18.04 26.44 -4.44
C THR A 76 17.78 26.46 -5.94
N ALA A 77 16.52 26.47 -6.36
CA ALA A 77 16.14 26.63 -7.75
C ALA A 77 16.56 28.01 -8.31
N ALA A 78 16.40 29.08 -7.52
CA ALA A 78 16.85 30.42 -7.90
C ALA A 78 18.38 30.51 -8.00
N LEU A 79 19.12 29.92 -7.07
CA LEU A 79 20.59 29.86 -7.12
C LEU A 79 21.09 29.09 -8.35
N ALA A 80 20.48 27.94 -8.64
CA ALA A 80 20.81 27.17 -9.85
C ALA A 80 20.43 27.95 -11.13
N ALA A 81 19.27 28.60 -11.15
CA ALA A 81 18.85 29.42 -12.29
C ALA A 81 19.78 30.63 -12.52
N ALA A 82 20.33 31.21 -11.46
CA ALA A 82 21.24 32.35 -11.53
C ALA A 82 22.60 32.01 -12.19
N THR A 83 23.02 30.74 -12.23
CA THR A 83 24.27 30.37 -12.90
C THR A 83 24.21 30.55 -14.41
N VAL A 84 23.01 30.52 -15.01
CA VAL A 84 22.79 30.68 -16.45
C VAL A 84 23.11 32.10 -16.94
N PRO A 85 22.51 33.19 -16.40
CA PRO A 85 22.89 34.54 -16.79
C PRO A 85 24.32 34.91 -16.38
N VAL A 86 24.83 34.37 -15.26
CA VAL A 86 26.24 34.57 -14.88
C VAL A 86 27.18 33.92 -15.90
N GLY A 87 26.90 32.69 -16.32
CA GLY A 87 27.64 32.03 -17.39
C GLY A 87 27.61 32.81 -18.70
N ALA A 88 26.44 33.32 -19.09
CA ALA A 88 26.29 34.17 -20.26
C ALA A 88 27.12 35.46 -20.17
N LEU A 89 27.15 36.11 -19.00
CA LEU A 89 27.96 37.31 -18.78
C LEU A 89 29.45 37.01 -18.94
N ILE A 90 29.93 35.93 -18.33
CA ILE A 90 31.34 35.53 -18.39
C ILE A 90 31.72 35.16 -19.84
N THR A 91 30.86 34.44 -20.56
CA THR A 91 31.06 34.14 -21.98
C THR A 91 31.15 35.42 -22.82
N GLY A 92 30.25 36.39 -22.59
CA GLY A 92 30.29 37.67 -23.30
C GLY A 92 31.57 38.47 -23.00
N LEU A 93 32.04 38.48 -21.75
CA LEU A 93 33.27 39.17 -21.36
C LEU A 93 34.53 38.49 -21.92
N ALA A 94 34.50 37.18 -22.14
CA ALA A 94 35.62 36.41 -22.67
C ALA A 94 35.74 36.48 -24.21
N LEU A 95 34.64 36.76 -24.92
CA LEU A 95 34.58 36.72 -26.38
C LEU A 95 35.11 38.02 -27.02
N PRO A 96 36.13 37.96 -27.89
CA PRO A 96 36.68 39.12 -28.60
C PRO A 96 35.79 39.47 -29.79
N GLY A 97 34.63 40.04 -29.49
CA GLY A 97 33.74 40.69 -30.44
C GLY A 97 33.14 39.86 -31.57
N HIS A 98 33.61 38.67 -31.92
CA HIS A 98 32.95 37.76 -32.84
C HIS A 98 33.02 36.32 -32.32
N VAL A 99 32.02 35.51 -32.69
CA VAL A 99 32.02 34.08 -32.41
C VAL A 99 32.71 33.38 -33.59
N ALA A 100 33.90 32.85 -33.37
CA ALA A 100 34.69 32.13 -34.38
C ALA A 100 34.29 30.66 -34.47
N ASN A 101 33.90 30.08 -33.34
CA ASN A 101 33.53 28.68 -33.24
C ASN A 101 32.25 28.57 -32.39
N PRO A 102 31.23 27.84 -32.86
CA PRO A 102 30.01 27.59 -32.06
C PRO A 102 30.30 27.10 -30.64
N ASN A 103 31.38 26.34 -30.43
CA ASN A 103 31.79 25.83 -29.14
C ASN A 103 32.11 26.94 -28.11
N GLN A 104 32.49 28.14 -28.55
CA GLN A 104 32.74 29.27 -27.65
C GLN A 104 31.48 29.71 -26.88
N THR A 105 30.29 29.36 -27.38
CA THR A 105 29.01 29.66 -26.74
C THR A 105 28.41 28.47 -25.99
N ASN A 106 29.15 27.38 -25.81
CA ASN A 106 28.63 26.14 -25.23
C ASN A 106 28.07 26.32 -23.80
N ALA A 107 28.57 27.28 -23.02
CA ALA A 107 27.99 27.61 -21.71
C ALA A 107 26.50 28.00 -21.79
N LEU A 108 26.04 28.61 -22.91
CA LEU A 108 24.63 28.90 -23.14
C LEU A 108 23.81 27.63 -23.39
N GLY A 109 24.37 26.69 -24.17
CA GLY A 109 23.79 25.37 -24.40
C GLY A 109 23.66 24.57 -23.10
N ALA A 110 24.69 24.62 -22.25
CA ALA A 110 24.62 24.04 -20.92
C ALA A 110 23.57 24.72 -20.02
N GLY A 111 23.44 26.04 -20.14
CA GLY A 111 22.47 26.83 -19.41
C GLY A 111 21.03 26.48 -19.76
N VAL A 112 20.72 26.29 -21.05
CA VAL A 112 19.36 25.91 -21.47
C VAL A 112 19.00 24.50 -21.03
N ALA A 113 19.95 23.56 -21.02
CA ALA A 113 19.72 22.22 -20.47
C ALA A 113 19.37 22.28 -18.98
N LEU A 114 20.08 23.11 -18.19
CA LEU A 114 19.74 23.36 -16.79
C LEU A 114 18.31 23.94 -16.64
N CYS A 115 17.96 24.93 -17.47
CA CYS A 115 16.60 25.49 -17.52
C CYS A 115 15.54 24.45 -17.90
N ALA A 116 15.82 23.55 -18.83
CA ALA A 116 14.93 22.44 -19.19
C ALA A 116 14.68 21.51 -18.01
N PHE A 117 15.71 21.16 -17.22
CA PHE A 117 15.54 20.39 -16.00
C PHE A 117 14.72 21.14 -14.94
N LEU A 118 14.89 22.45 -14.80
CA LEU A 118 14.04 23.28 -13.92
C LEU A 118 12.57 23.28 -14.39
N CYS A 119 12.34 23.29 -15.70
CA CYS A 119 11.00 23.13 -16.28
C CYS A 119 10.39 21.78 -15.91
N VAL A 120 11.16 20.68 -15.91
CA VAL A 120 10.71 19.35 -15.45
C VAL A 120 10.50 19.27 -13.93
N ARG A 121 11.23 20.06 -13.13
CA ARG A 121 11.12 20.12 -11.65
C ARG A 121 10.11 21.12 -11.07
N GLY A 122 9.31 21.76 -11.91
CA GLY A 122 8.15 22.57 -11.48
C GLY A 122 8.42 24.06 -11.46
N ARG A 123 9.64 24.49 -11.83
CA ARG A 123 10.11 25.86 -11.69
C ARG A 123 10.23 26.56 -13.05
N VAL A 124 9.21 26.40 -13.90
CA VAL A 124 9.13 26.95 -15.26
C VAL A 124 9.39 28.46 -15.28
N LYS A 125 8.77 29.23 -14.37
CA LYS A 125 8.96 30.69 -14.30
C LYS A 125 10.42 31.09 -14.09
N MET A 126 11.14 30.38 -13.21
CA MET A 126 12.56 30.67 -12.91
C MET A 126 13.46 30.32 -14.10
N ALA A 127 13.18 29.22 -14.80
CA ALA A 127 13.89 28.82 -16.00
C ALA A 127 13.76 29.87 -17.12
N TRP A 128 12.55 30.38 -17.36
CA TRP A 128 12.31 31.44 -18.35
C TRP A 128 12.98 32.75 -17.96
N VAL A 129 12.90 33.17 -16.70
CA VAL A 129 13.58 34.39 -16.24
C VAL A 129 15.10 34.29 -16.46
N ALA A 130 15.72 33.16 -16.10
CA ALA A 130 17.15 32.94 -16.30
C ALA A 130 17.55 32.94 -17.79
N GLN A 131 16.75 32.29 -18.64
CA GLN A 131 17.05 32.20 -20.07
C GLN A 131 16.85 33.54 -20.79
N VAL A 132 15.81 34.30 -20.45
CA VAL A 132 15.58 35.65 -20.99
C VAL A 132 16.68 36.60 -20.54
N ALA A 133 17.11 36.51 -19.27
CA ALA A 133 18.26 37.28 -18.79
C ALA A 133 19.55 36.96 -19.55
N ALA A 134 19.84 35.68 -19.78
CA ALA A 134 20.99 35.26 -20.58
C ALA A 134 20.93 35.78 -22.03
N ALA A 135 19.76 35.74 -22.66
CA ALA A 135 19.56 36.29 -24.00
C ALA A 135 19.74 37.81 -24.05
N ALA A 136 19.25 38.53 -23.03
CA ALA A 136 19.44 39.98 -22.91
C ALA A 136 20.93 40.35 -22.73
N ILE A 137 21.67 39.57 -21.94
CA ILE A 137 23.12 39.74 -21.76
C ILE A 137 23.86 39.55 -23.09
N MET A 138 23.52 38.52 -23.86
CA MET A 138 24.14 38.31 -25.17
C MET A 138 23.76 39.38 -26.19
N THR A 139 22.54 39.90 -26.13
CA THR A 139 22.10 41.05 -26.94
C THR A 139 22.92 42.29 -26.60
N ALA A 140 23.15 42.57 -25.31
CA ALA A 140 23.98 43.68 -24.85
C ALA A 140 25.46 43.50 -25.24
N TRP A 141 25.98 42.27 -25.19
CA TRP A 141 27.31 41.95 -25.70
C TRP A 141 27.45 42.30 -27.18
N GLY A 142 26.50 41.88 -28.03
CA GLY A 142 26.55 42.18 -29.46
C GLY A 142 26.52 43.68 -29.76
N GLN A 143 25.79 44.45 -28.96
CA GLN A 143 25.81 45.91 -29.04
C GLN A 143 27.17 46.49 -28.64
N TRP A 144 27.73 46.04 -27.52
CA TRP A 144 28.98 46.57 -26.96
C TRP A 144 30.20 46.24 -27.84
N THR A 145 30.20 45.09 -28.50
CA THR A 145 31.29 44.65 -29.37
C THR A 145 31.17 45.14 -30.82
N GLY A 146 30.12 45.91 -31.14
CA GLY A 146 29.91 46.46 -32.47
C GLY A 146 29.33 45.49 -33.51
N GLN A 147 28.97 44.27 -33.11
CA GLN A 147 28.29 43.28 -33.97
C GLN A 147 26.80 43.62 -34.22
N GLY A 148 26.26 44.54 -33.43
CA GLY A 148 24.86 44.88 -33.40
C GLY A 148 24.05 43.99 -32.46
N PRO A 149 22.92 44.53 -31.93
CA PRO A 149 22.12 43.84 -30.92
C PRO A 149 21.42 42.60 -31.52
N TRP A 150 21.11 42.64 -32.82
CA TRP A 150 20.50 41.52 -33.53
C TRP A 150 21.37 40.27 -33.55
N THR A 151 22.68 40.44 -33.77
CA THR A 151 23.65 39.35 -33.76
C THR A 151 23.70 38.67 -32.39
N GLY A 152 23.75 39.47 -31.32
CA GLY A 152 23.71 38.95 -29.95
C GLY A 152 22.40 38.23 -29.61
N PHE A 153 21.26 38.75 -30.11
CA PHE A 153 19.96 38.09 -29.94
C PHE A 153 19.90 36.73 -30.65
N LEU A 154 20.42 36.64 -31.88
CA LEU A 154 20.43 35.39 -32.66
C LEU A 154 21.30 34.29 -32.00
N VAL A 155 22.32 34.65 -31.22
CA VAL A 155 23.09 33.70 -30.41
C VAL A 155 22.23 33.09 -29.29
N GLY A 156 21.33 33.87 -28.70
CA GLY A 156 20.41 33.41 -27.65
C GLY A 156 19.16 32.68 -28.15
N LEU A 157 18.69 33.00 -29.37
CA LEU A 157 17.41 32.56 -29.90
C LEU A 157 17.22 31.01 -29.94
N PRO A 158 18.20 30.20 -30.39
CA PRO A 158 18.05 28.74 -30.38
C PRO A 158 17.78 28.18 -28.99
N ASN A 159 18.40 28.77 -27.95
CA ASN A 159 18.21 28.35 -26.56
C ASN A 159 16.78 28.64 -26.06
N LEU A 160 16.17 29.75 -26.51
CA LEU A 160 14.77 30.03 -26.20
C LEU A 160 13.82 29.01 -26.84
N ALA A 161 14.10 28.58 -28.07
CA ALA A 161 13.32 27.55 -28.76
C ALA A 161 13.42 26.18 -28.06
N VAL A 162 14.63 25.79 -27.64
CA VAL A 162 14.85 24.56 -26.86
C VAL A 162 14.11 24.62 -25.53
N LEU A 163 14.14 25.76 -24.83
CA LEU A 163 13.39 25.92 -23.57
C LEU A 163 11.87 25.86 -23.79
N ALA A 164 11.36 26.43 -24.88
CA ALA A 164 9.95 26.34 -25.23
C ALA A 164 9.52 24.89 -25.45
N MET A 165 10.31 24.12 -26.21
CA MET A 165 10.08 22.69 -26.41
C MET A 165 10.12 21.90 -25.09
N ALA A 166 11.11 22.16 -24.23
CA ALA A 166 11.21 21.55 -22.92
C ALA A 166 10.03 21.90 -21.99
N THR A 167 9.51 23.13 -22.10
CA THR A 167 8.34 23.59 -21.34
C THR A 167 7.08 22.85 -21.78
N ALA A 168 6.88 22.69 -23.10
CA ALA A 168 5.76 21.91 -23.65
C ALA A 168 5.85 20.44 -23.22
N PHE A 169 7.03 19.83 -23.34
CA PHE A 169 7.28 18.46 -22.90
C PHE A 169 6.99 18.27 -21.40
N ALA A 170 7.48 19.17 -20.55
CA ALA A 170 7.23 19.13 -19.11
C ALA A 170 5.75 19.34 -18.76
N GLY A 171 5.02 20.12 -19.57
CA GLY A 171 3.58 20.31 -19.46
C GLY A 171 2.77 19.06 -19.80
N ILE A 172 3.22 18.27 -20.77
CA ILE A 172 2.54 17.04 -21.23
C ILE A 172 2.85 15.84 -20.32
N MET A 173 4.09 15.69 -19.87
CA MET A 173 4.51 14.53 -19.07
C MET A 173 3.99 14.55 -17.62
N ARG A 174 3.70 15.73 -17.07
CA ARG A 174 3.24 15.85 -15.67
C ARG A 174 1.83 15.33 -15.41
N PRO A 175 0.81 15.64 -16.23
CA PRO A 175 -0.52 15.07 -16.10
C PRO A 175 -0.50 13.54 -16.25
N ALA A 176 0.16 13.02 -17.29
CA ALA A 176 0.26 11.57 -17.52
C ALA A 176 0.90 10.82 -16.33
N ALA A 177 1.91 11.41 -15.69
CA ALA A 177 2.53 10.85 -14.49
C ALA A 177 1.67 10.97 -13.23
N ARG A 178 0.62 11.82 -13.21
CA ARG A 178 -0.38 11.89 -12.14
C ARG A 178 -1.51 10.90 -12.36
N ASP A 179 -1.98 10.76 -13.59
CA ASP A 179 -3.08 9.86 -13.95
C ASP A 179 -2.72 8.39 -13.66
N VAL A 180 -1.49 7.98 -13.95
CA VAL A 180 -0.97 6.65 -13.59
C VAL A 180 -0.93 6.43 -12.07
N ARG A 181 -0.79 7.48 -11.25
CA ARG A 181 -0.78 7.35 -9.77
C ARG A 181 -2.16 7.09 -9.23
N GLU A 182 -3.15 7.79 -9.77
CA GLU A 182 -4.54 7.65 -9.34
C GLU A 182 -5.07 6.25 -9.69
N VAL A 183 -4.73 5.74 -10.87
CA VAL A 183 -5.05 4.37 -11.28
C VAL A 183 -4.38 3.34 -10.36
N ARG A 184 -3.07 3.45 -10.11
CA ARG A 184 -2.37 2.47 -9.25
C ARG A 184 -2.83 2.48 -7.79
N ALA A 185 -3.19 3.65 -7.25
CA ALA A 185 -3.76 3.75 -5.91
C ALA A 185 -5.14 3.09 -5.84
N SER A 186 -5.97 3.25 -6.89
CA SER A 186 -7.27 2.57 -6.98
C SER A 186 -7.14 1.05 -7.15
N GLU A 187 -6.14 0.59 -7.91
CA GLU A 187 -5.88 -0.85 -8.09
C GLU A 187 -5.43 -1.51 -6.78
N ALA A 188 -4.59 -0.85 -5.97
CA ALA A 188 -4.13 -1.41 -4.70
C ALA A 188 -5.28 -1.64 -3.69
N ALA A 189 -6.25 -0.72 -3.64
CA ALA A 189 -7.45 -0.86 -2.81
C ALA A 189 -8.35 -2.01 -3.32
N ALA A 190 -8.57 -2.10 -4.63
CA ALA A 190 -9.35 -3.18 -5.23
C ALA A 190 -8.72 -4.57 -5.05
N HIS A 191 -7.39 -4.67 -5.07
CA HIS A 191 -6.69 -5.94 -4.82
C HIS A 191 -6.88 -6.43 -3.37
N ALA A 192 -6.92 -5.52 -2.39
CA ALA A 192 -7.14 -5.90 -0.99
C ALA A 192 -8.54 -6.53 -0.78
N ASP A 193 -9.56 -5.96 -1.43
CA ASP A 193 -10.93 -6.49 -1.36
C ASP A 193 -11.05 -7.86 -2.05
N ILE A 194 -10.39 -8.05 -3.18
CA ILE A 194 -10.36 -9.33 -3.90
C ILE A 194 -9.67 -10.40 -3.04
N VAL A 195 -8.52 -10.11 -2.45
CA VAL A 195 -7.80 -11.06 -1.57
C VAL A 195 -8.67 -11.44 -0.37
N ALA A 196 -9.32 -10.46 0.28
CA ALA A 196 -10.22 -10.74 1.40
C ALA A 196 -11.45 -11.57 0.99
N SER A 197 -11.99 -11.39 -0.22
CA SER A 197 -13.07 -12.25 -0.72
C SER A 197 -12.62 -13.68 -0.99
N LEU A 198 -11.44 -13.86 -1.57
CA LEU A 198 -10.88 -15.19 -1.87
C LEU A 198 -10.60 -15.98 -0.60
N GLU A 199 -10.09 -15.32 0.44
CA GLU A 199 -9.87 -15.97 1.75
C GLU A 199 -11.18 -16.41 2.40
N ARG A 200 -12.24 -15.59 2.32
CA ARG A 200 -13.58 -15.95 2.85
C ARG A 200 -14.20 -17.12 2.09
N ASP A 201 -14.06 -17.14 0.77
CA ASP A 201 -14.59 -18.23 -0.07
C ASP A 201 -13.83 -19.54 0.16
N ALA A 202 -12.50 -19.47 0.31
CA ALA A 202 -11.68 -20.63 0.65
C ALA A 202 -12.05 -21.20 2.02
N GLU A 203 -12.30 -20.35 3.01
CA GLU A 203 -12.73 -20.81 4.34
C GLU A 203 -14.12 -21.45 4.31
N ARG A 204 -15.06 -20.87 3.55
CA ARG A 204 -16.39 -21.47 3.34
C ARG A 204 -16.29 -22.84 2.66
N GLN A 205 -15.40 -23.00 1.67
CA GLN A 205 -15.17 -24.29 1.00
C GLN A 205 -14.64 -25.34 1.97
N ARG A 206 -13.65 -25.02 2.81
CA ARG A 206 -13.16 -25.97 3.83
C ARG A 206 -14.25 -26.44 4.79
N GLN A 207 -15.12 -25.52 5.22
CA GLN A 207 -16.24 -25.85 6.09
C GLN A 207 -17.25 -26.76 5.38
N GLN A 208 -17.54 -26.51 4.10
CA GLN A 208 -18.42 -27.36 3.29
C GLN A 208 -17.82 -28.77 3.09
N ASP A 209 -16.54 -28.87 2.76
CA ASP A 209 -15.85 -30.14 2.56
C ASP A 209 -15.89 -30.99 3.86
N THR A 210 -15.61 -30.35 5.00
CA THR A 210 -15.67 -31.01 6.33
C THR A 210 -17.08 -31.54 6.63
N LEU A 211 -18.12 -30.75 6.33
CA LEU A 211 -19.50 -31.18 6.51
C LEU A 211 -19.88 -32.34 5.59
N GLN A 212 -19.44 -32.28 4.33
CA GLN A 212 -19.73 -33.30 3.33
C GLN A 212 -19.08 -34.64 3.70
N GLU A 213 -17.83 -34.66 4.17
CA GLU A 213 -17.15 -35.88 4.62
C GLU A 213 -17.89 -36.62 5.74
N HIS A 214 -18.50 -35.89 6.68
CA HIS A 214 -19.15 -36.49 7.83
C HIS A 214 -20.62 -36.88 7.60
N ALA A 215 -21.37 -36.11 6.80
CA ALA A 215 -22.81 -36.33 6.62
C ALA A 215 -23.16 -37.21 5.40
N TRP A 216 -22.34 -37.16 4.34
CA TRP A 216 -22.64 -37.83 3.08
C TRP A 216 -22.76 -39.36 3.19
N PRO A 217 -21.88 -40.09 3.91
CA PRO A 217 -21.96 -41.56 3.99
C PRO A 217 -23.29 -42.07 4.59
N SER A 218 -23.85 -41.35 5.57
CA SER A 218 -25.13 -41.72 6.19
C SER A 218 -26.31 -41.47 5.27
N LEU A 219 -26.28 -40.40 4.46
CA LEU A 219 -27.29 -40.12 3.45
C LEU A 219 -27.27 -41.15 2.32
N GLU A 220 -26.08 -41.59 1.91
CA GLU A 220 -25.91 -42.63 0.90
C GLU A 220 -26.44 -43.99 1.39
N ARG A 221 -26.24 -44.33 2.68
CA ARG A 221 -26.83 -45.53 3.30
C ARG A 221 -28.36 -45.46 3.35
N LEU A 222 -28.93 -44.31 3.71
CA LEU A 222 -30.39 -44.07 3.68
C LEU A 222 -30.99 -44.18 2.28
N ALA A 223 -30.24 -43.77 1.25
CA ALA A 223 -30.68 -43.83 -0.14
C ALA A 223 -30.56 -45.24 -0.76
N SER A 224 -29.97 -46.21 -0.06
CA SER A 224 -29.82 -47.58 -0.55
C SER A 224 -31.10 -48.41 -0.35
N ASP A 225 -31.39 -49.32 -1.28
CA ASP A 225 -32.54 -50.25 -1.19
C ASP A 225 -32.37 -51.38 -0.15
N VAL A 226 -31.31 -51.33 0.66
CA VAL A 226 -31.01 -52.35 1.67
C VAL A 226 -31.60 -51.92 3.01
N PRO A 227 -32.41 -52.77 3.67
CA PRO A 227 -32.96 -52.47 4.99
C PRO A 227 -31.85 -52.11 5.99
N LEU A 228 -32.08 -51.06 6.77
CA LEU A 228 -31.19 -50.68 7.87
C LEU A 228 -31.36 -51.68 9.01
N THR A 229 -30.27 -51.99 9.70
CA THR A 229 -30.36 -52.65 11.01
C THR A 229 -30.87 -51.66 12.07
N ASP A 230 -31.43 -52.17 13.17
CA ASP A 230 -31.89 -51.32 14.27
C ASP A 230 -30.75 -50.44 14.83
N GLU A 231 -29.52 -50.99 14.91
CA GLU A 231 -28.31 -50.28 15.34
C GLU A 231 -27.88 -49.20 14.33
N GLU A 232 -28.01 -49.45 13.02
CA GLU A 232 -27.74 -48.43 11.99
C GLU A 232 -28.75 -47.28 12.06
N ALA A 233 -30.04 -47.61 12.24
CA ALA A 233 -31.11 -46.63 12.34
C ALA A 233 -30.91 -45.71 13.56
N GLU A 234 -30.58 -46.28 14.72
CA GLU A 234 -30.30 -45.52 15.95
C GLU A 234 -29.10 -44.59 15.77
N ASN A 235 -28.01 -45.08 15.17
CA ASN A 235 -26.83 -44.25 14.90
C ASN A 235 -27.11 -43.08 13.96
N ILE A 236 -27.96 -43.27 12.95
CA ILE A 236 -28.37 -42.21 12.03
C ILE A 236 -29.21 -41.14 12.75
N VAL A 237 -30.13 -41.55 13.64
CA VAL A 237 -30.91 -40.60 14.46
C VAL A 237 -30.00 -39.77 15.35
N LEU A 238 -29.09 -40.42 16.09
CA LEU A 238 -28.12 -39.74 16.95
C LEU A 238 -27.22 -38.77 16.18
N LEU A 239 -26.81 -39.14 14.95
CA LEU A 239 -26.03 -38.25 14.09
C LEU A 239 -26.85 -37.02 13.64
N GLY A 240 -28.13 -37.21 13.34
CA GLY A 240 -29.05 -36.12 12.98
C GLY A 240 -29.27 -35.12 14.12
N GLU A 241 -29.43 -35.62 15.35
CA GLU A 241 -29.53 -34.79 16.55
C GLU A 241 -28.23 -34.00 16.80
N GLN A 242 -27.08 -34.66 16.68
CA GLN A 242 -25.77 -34.03 16.79
C GLN A 242 -25.55 -32.92 15.76
N LEU A 243 -25.98 -33.13 14.51
CA LEU A 243 -25.92 -32.10 13.45
C LEU A 243 -26.90 -30.95 13.69
N ARG A 244 -28.09 -31.23 14.23
CA ARG A 244 -29.06 -30.17 14.58
C ARG A 244 -28.49 -29.30 15.69
N ASP A 245 -27.84 -29.89 16.69
CA ASP A 245 -27.22 -29.16 17.79
C ASP A 245 -26.04 -28.31 17.33
N SER A 246 -25.18 -28.83 16.44
CA SER A 246 -24.04 -28.04 15.94
C SER A 246 -24.50 -26.79 15.17
N ILE A 247 -25.65 -26.86 14.50
CA ILE A 247 -26.25 -25.72 13.80
C ILE A 247 -26.98 -24.77 14.75
N ARG A 248 -27.80 -25.30 15.67
CA ARG A 248 -28.64 -24.49 16.55
C ARG A 248 -27.88 -23.88 17.72
N SER A 249 -26.87 -24.58 18.22
CA SER A 249 -26.19 -24.21 19.46
C SER A 249 -24.66 -24.37 19.35
N PRO A 250 -23.99 -23.52 18.53
CA PRO A 250 -22.57 -23.63 18.22
C PRO A 250 -21.66 -23.58 19.46
N PHE A 251 -22.09 -22.89 20.53
CA PHE A 251 -21.35 -22.87 21.79
C PHE A 251 -21.11 -24.27 22.38
N PHE A 252 -21.96 -25.26 22.09
CA PHE A 252 -21.80 -26.62 22.59
C PHE A 252 -21.15 -27.58 21.58
N ASP A 253 -20.84 -27.14 20.35
CA ASP A 253 -20.20 -27.96 19.31
C ASP A 253 -18.70 -28.13 19.55
N VAL A 254 -18.35 -28.71 20.70
CA VAL A 254 -16.98 -29.10 21.06
C VAL A 254 -16.91 -30.60 21.33
N PRO A 255 -15.75 -31.25 21.07
CA PRO A 255 -15.63 -32.71 21.11
C PRO A 255 -16.16 -33.35 22.40
N GLU A 256 -15.86 -32.75 23.56
CA GLU A 256 -16.22 -33.29 24.88
C GLU A 256 -17.74 -33.31 25.09
N LEU A 257 -18.42 -32.22 24.71
CA LEU A 257 -19.86 -32.10 24.84
C LEU A 257 -20.61 -32.94 23.79
N ARG A 258 -20.09 -33.02 22.56
CA ARG A 258 -20.62 -33.91 21.52
C ARG A 258 -20.65 -35.36 21.96
N VAL A 259 -19.54 -35.83 22.56
CA VAL A 259 -19.44 -37.21 23.08
C VAL A 259 -20.39 -37.41 24.25
N ALA A 260 -20.43 -36.48 25.20
CA ALA A 260 -21.29 -36.58 26.38
C ALA A 260 -22.78 -36.59 26.03
N ALA A 261 -23.22 -35.68 25.16
CA ALA A 261 -24.61 -35.59 24.70
C ALA A 261 -25.04 -36.83 23.90
N ARG A 262 -24.19 -37.31 22.99
CA ARG A 262 -24.46 -38.54 22.25
C ARG A 262 -24.57 -39.75 23.18
N ALA A 263 -23.68 -39.86 24.16
CA ALA A 263 -23.72 -40.95 25.13
C ALA A 263 -24.99 -40.88 26.00
N ALA A 264 -25.44 -39.68 26.38
CA ALA A 264 -26.69 -39.50 27.13
C ALA A 264 -27.92 -39.94 26.32
N ARG A 265 -28.02 -39.52 25.07
CA ARG A 265 -29.10 -39.92 24.16
C ARG A 265 -29.13 -41.41 23.88
N ALA A 266 -27.95 -42.03 23.71
CA ALA A 266 -27.83 -43.49 23.58
C ALA A 266 -28.29 -44.25 24.84
N ARG A 267 -28.38 -43.60 26.01
CA ARG A 267 -29.00 -44.17 27.22
C ARG A 267 -30.53 -43.93 27.29
N GLY A 268 -31.09 -43.19 26.34
CA GLY A 268 -32.50 -42.81 26.33
C GLY A 268 -32.81 -41.49 27.06
N VAL A 269 -31.80 -40.69 27.38
CA VAL A 269 -31.98 -39.35 27.96
C VAL A 269 -32.34 -38.35 26.84
N ASP A 270 -33.42 -37.60 27.01
CA ASP A 270 -33.76 -36.49 26.10
C ASP A 270 -32.84 -35.29 26.41
N VAL A 271 -32.18 -34.74 25.39
CA VAL A 271 -31.15 -33.70 25.57
C VAL A 271 -31.44 -32.51 24.69
N ASP A 272 -31.69 -31.37 25.33
CA ASP A 272 -31.94 -30.09 24.69
C ASP A 272 -30.82 -29.09 25.01
N LEU A 273 -30.19 -28.55 23.95
CA LEU A 273 -29.10 -27.58 24.06
C LEU A 273 -29.53 -26.24 23.45
N PHE A 274 -29.47 -25.16 24.23
CA PHE A 274 -29.84 -23.81 23.80
C PHE A 274 -28.68 -22.83 23.98
N ASP A 275 -28.28 -22.18 22.89
CA ASP A 275 -27.25 -21.15 22.89
C ASP A 275 -27.79 -19.83 22.33
N ASP A 276 -27.92 -18.83 23.20
CA ASP A 276 -28.28 -17.46 22.85
C ASP A 276 -27.06 -16.50 23.04
N HIS A 277 -25.81 -17.00 23.02
CA HIS A 277 -24.55 -16.22 23.06
C HIS A 277 -24.23 -15.43 24.34
N GLY A 278 -24.88 -15.71 25.48
CA GLY A 278 -24.64 -15.00 26.75
C GLY A 278 -23.25 -15.17 27.37
N LEU A 279 -22.45 -16.14 26.91
CA LEU A 279 -21.12 -16.45 27.45
C LEU A 279 -19.95 -16.00 26.56
N ASP A 280 -20.19 -15.43 25.38
CA ASP A 280 -19.15 -15.07 24.41
C ASP A 280 -18.11 -14.08 24.98
N GLY A 281 -18.51 -13.21 25.92
CA GLY A 281 -17.63 -12.27 26.60
C GLY A 281 -16.90 -12.81 27.84
N HIS A 282 -17.06 -14.10 28.17
CA HIS A 282 -16.59 -14.69 29.43
C HIS A 282 -15.91 -16.06 29.20
N PRO A 283 -14.74 -16.10 28.54
CA PRO A 283 -14.11 -17.36 28.11
C PRO A 283 -13.81 -18.34 29.25
N ASP A 284 -13.34 -17.85 30.40
CA ASP A 284 -13.04 -18.72 31.56
C ASP A 284 -14.31 -19.36 32.13
N ARG A 285 -15.42 -18.61 32.16
CA ARG A 285 -16.72 -19.11 32.63
C ARG A 285 -17.34 -20.06 31.62
N ALA A 286 -17.18 -19.76 30.32
CA ALA A 286 -17.61 -20.64 29.25
C ALA A 286 -16.96 -22.02 29.35
N ALA A 287 -15.64 -22.08 29.56
CA ALA A 287 -14.92 -23.33 29.74
C ALA A 287 -15.40 -24.10 30.99
N ALA A 288 -15.55 -23.41 32.13
CA ALA A 288 -16.04 -24.01 33.36
C ALA A 288 -17.48 -24.56 33.21
N PHE A 289 -18.36 -23.81 32.54
CA PHE A 289 -19.72 -24.24 32.29
C PHE A 289 -19.80 -25.45 31.35
N ARG A 290 -18.99 -25.48 30.28
CA ARG A 290 -18.91 -26.65 29.37
C ARG A 290 -18.46 -27.91 30.11
N ALA A 291 -17.48 -27.79 31.01
CA ALA A 291 -17.04 -28.91 31.84
C ALA A 291 -18.15 -29.42 32.76
N LEU A 292 -18.89 -28.52 33.41
CA LEU A 292 -20.06 -28.87 34.24
C LEU A 292 -21.16 -29.53 33.40
N ALA A 293 -21.48 -28.97 32.23
CA ALA A 293 -22.48 -29.53 31.33
C ALA A 293 -22.10 -30.95 30.86
N ALA A 294 -20.84 -31.18 30.48
CA ALA A 294 -20.35 -32.51 30.12
C ALA A 294 -20.44 -33.49 31.31
N GLN A 295 -20.18 -33.03 32.53
CA GLN A 295 -20.34 -33.85 33.73
C GLN A 295 -21.80 -34.23 33.97
N TRP A 296 -22.73 -33.29 33.89
CA TRP A 296 -24.16 -33.56 34.05
C TRP A 296 -24.70 -34.51 32.99
N LEU A 297 -24.34 -34.28 31.72
CA LEU A 297 -24.70 -35.18 30.62
C LEU A 297 -24.12 -36.59 30.78
N SER A 298 -22.90 -36.73 31.30
CA SER A 298 -22.30 -38.05 31.52
C SER A 298 -22.93 -38.82 32.69
N HIS A 299 -23.50 -38.12 33.68
CA HIS A 299 -24.10 -38.73 34.86
C HIS A 299 -25.61 -38.99 34.73
N ALA A 300 -26.27 -38.41 33.72
CA ALA A 300 -27.68 -38.64 33.46
C ALA A 300 -27.94 -40.10 33.05
N VAL A 301 -28.83 -40.80 33.74
CA VAL A 301 -29.13 -42.21 33.46
C VAL A 301 -30.41 -42.35 32.63
N ASP A 302 -31.44 -41.56 32.95
CA ASP A 302 -32.71 -41.48 32.24
C ASP A 302 -33.28 -40.04 32.34
N GLY A 303 -34.45 -39.81 31.74
CA GLY A 303 -35.19 -38.54 31.84
C GLY A 303 -34.78 -37.49 30.79
N GLU A 304 -34.86 -36.21 31.16
CA GLU A 304 -34.63 -35.06 30.28
C GLU A 304 -33.54 -34.14 30.87
N ILE A 305 -32.60 -33.68 30.03
CA ILE A 305 -31.63 -32.64 30.36
C ILE A 305 -31.75 -31.47 29.38
N THR A 306 -31.97 -30.27 29.92
CA THR A 306 -31.88 -29.02 29.19
C THR A 306 -30.67 -28.21 29.64
N VAL A 307 -29.74 -27.92 28.73
CA VAL A 307 -28.60 -27.02 28.96
C VAL A 307 -28.84 -25.73 28.20
N ARG A 308 -28.81 -24.59 28.90
CA ARG A 308 -29.14 -23.29 28.31
C ARG A 308 -28.13 -22.20 28.65
N VAL A 309 -27.72 -21.47 27.62
CA VAL A 309 -27.02 -20.19 27.73
C VAL A 309 -27.98 -19.09 27.21
N PRO A 310 -28.53 -18.23 28.08
CA PRO A 310 -29.45 -17.17 27.69
C PRO A 310 -28.73 -15.98 27.01
N PRO A 311 -29.46 -14.99 26.46
CA PRO A 311 -28.86 -13.81 25.84
C PRO A 311 -28.04 -12.97 26.84
N PRO A 312 -27.05 -12.20 26.36
CA PRO A 312 -26.26 -11.32 27.21
C PRO A 312 -27.13 -10.30 27.95
N GLY A 313 -26.82 -10.02 29.23
CA GLY A 313 -27.51 -9.03 30.06
C GLY A 313 -28.66 -9.55 30.92
N ARG A 314 -28.95 -10.86 30.89
CA ARG A 314 -29.85 -11.52 31.89
C ARG A 314 -29.11 -11.82 33.19
N SER A 315 -29.86 -11.92 34.29
CA SER A 315 -29.31 -12.16 35.63
C SER A 315 -28.62 -13.52 35.82
N GLY A 316 -28.97 -14.52 35.00
CA GLY A 316 -28.29 -15.81 34.92
C GLY A 316 -27.45 -15.90 33.64
N LEU A 317 -26.22 -16.42 33.74
CA LEU A 317 -25.30 -16.63 32.62
C LEU A 317 -25.49 -17.98 31.94
N ALA A 318 -25.91 -19.00 32.67
CA ALA A 318 -26.22 -20.31 32.12
C ALA A 318 -27.01 -21.17 33.13
N SER A 319 -27.69 -22.20 32.64
CA SER A 319 -28.40 -23.15 33.49
C SER A 319 -28.40 -24.56 32.91
N ILE A 320 -28.39 -25.55 33.78
CA ILE A 320 -28.64 -26.96 33.46
C ILE A 320 -29.87 -27.37 34.27
N VAL A 321 -30.86 -27.96 33.61
CA VAL A 321 -32.03 -28.55 34.25
C VAL A 321 -32.00 -30.03 33.90
N ALA A 322 -32.01 -30.90 34.90
CA ALA A 322 -32.14 -32.35 34.72
C ALA A 322 -33.40 -32.80 35.45
N VAL A 323 -34.23 -33.61 34.79
CA VAL A 323 -35.42 -34.24 35.37
C VAL A 323 -35.29 -35.73 35.13
N ASP A 324 -35.27 -36.54 36.18
CA ASP A 324 -35.22 -38.00 36.03
C ASP A 324 -36.59 -38.59 35.62
N ALA A 325 -36.62 -39.90 35.34
CA ALA A 325 -37.86 -40.58 34.98
C ALA A 325 -38.93 -40.60 36.09
N ASP A 326 -38.52 -40.44 37.36
CA ASP A 326 -39.39 -40.40 38.54
C ASP A 326 -39.96 -38.98 38.81
N GLY A 327 -39.49 -37.97 38.06
CA GLY A 327 -39.93 -36.58 38.14
C GLY A 327 -39.15 -35.74 39.16
N GLU A 328 -38.05 -36.23 39.73
CA GLU A 328 -37.16 -35.42 40.56
C GLU A 328 -36.29 -34.52 39.67
N GLY A 329 -36.50 -33.20 39.81
CA GLY A 329 -35.75 -32.18 39.09
C GLY A 329 -34.55 -31.65 39.87
N ARG A 330 -33.40 -31.53 39.21
CA ARG A 330 -32.20 -30.83 39.71
C ARG A 330 -31.86 -29.69 38.77
N ILE A 331 -31.60 -28.51 39.32
CA ILE A 331 -31.29 -27.30 38.56
C ILE A 331 -29.94 -26.76 39.01
N LEU A 332 -29.01 -26.64 38.08
CA LEU A 332 -27.79 -25.87 38.24
C LEU A 332 -27.95 -24.51 37.56
N ARG A 333 -27.68 -23.42 38.28
CA ARG A 333 -27.63 -22.07 37.73
C ARG A 333 -26.25 -21.48 37.93
N MET A 334 -25.73 -20.84 36.88
CA MET A 334 -24.53 -20.03 36.92
C MET A 334 -24.93 -18.56 36.81
N SER A 335 -24.60 -17.78 37.84
CA SER A 335 -24.90 -16.35 37.93
C SER A 335 -23.81 -15.49 37.27
N ALA A 336 -24.11 -14.22 37.01
CA ALA A 336 -23.18 -13.25 36.41
C ALA A 336 -21.86 -13.05 37.18
N ASP A 337 -21.88 -13.25 38.49
CA ASP A 337 -20.70 -13.21 39.36
C ASP A 337 -19.84 -14.49 39.28
N GLY A 338 -20.29 -15.50 38.54
CA GLY A 338 -19.64 -16.81 38.43
C GLY A 338 -19.99 -17.77 39.58
N SER A 339 -20.90 -17.39 40.47
CA SER A 339 -21.41 -18.31 41.49
C SER A 339 -22.28 -19.39 40.85
N VAL A 340 -22.12 -20.62 41.34
CA VAL A 340 -22.91 -21.78 40.90
C VAL A 340 -23.79 -22.22 42.06
N SER A 341 -25.10 -22.28 41.83
CA SER A 341 -26.07 -22.78 42.79
C SER A 341 -26.76 -24.02 42.23
N ILE A 342 -26.87 -25.06 43.04
CA ILE A 342 -27.63 -26.28 42.74
C ILE A 342 -28.88 -26.26 43.62
N THR A 343 -30.06 -26.47 43.03
CA THR A 343 -31.35 -26.54 43.72
C THR A 343 -32.13 -27.73 43.21
#